data_AF-A0A349PSP8-F1
#
_entry.id   AF-A0A349PSP8-F1
#
_cell.length_a   1.000
_cell.length_b   1.000
_cell.length_c   1.000
_cell.angle_alpha   90.00
_cell.angle_beta   90.00
_cell.angle_gamma   90.00
#
_symmetry.space_group_name_H-M   'P 1'
#
loop_
_entity.id
_entity.type
_entity.pdbx_description
1 polymer ?
#
loop_
_entity_poly.entity_id
_entity_poly.type
_entity_poly.pdbx_seq_one_letter_code
_entity_poly.pdbx_strand_id
1 'polypeptide(L)' 'GLADAAGAAIDAMKLPDMLGCISGNDAVAIVARGEQEAERLCYDLRQYCK' A
#
# COMPACT_ATOMS: atom_id res chain seq x y z
N GLY A 1 -5.09 -13.98 6.28
CA GLY A 1 -3.67 -14.21 6.62
C GLY A 1 -3.10 -12.95 7.24
N LEU A 2 -1.78 -12.74 7.29
CA LEU A 2 -1.24 -11.45 7.78
C LEU A 2 -1.58 -10.27 6.84
N ALA A 3 -1.94 -10.55 5.58
CA ALA A 3 -2.27 -9.53 4.59
C ALA A 3 -3.45 -8.64 4.99
N ASP A 4 -4.48 -9.16 5.67
CA ASP A 4 -5.61 -8.34 6.12
C ASP A 4 -5.18 -7.27 7.13
N ALA A 5 -4.34 -7.66 8.09
CA ALA A 5 -3.76 -6.75 9.08
C ALA A 5 -2.81 -5.74 8.44
N ALA A 6 -1.98 -6.18 7.48
CA ALA A 6 -1.10 -5.30 6.72
C ALA A 6 -1.90 -4.29 5.89
N GLY A 7 -2.94 -4.72 5.19
CA GLY A 7 -3.82 -3.86 4.41
C GLY A 7 -4.52 -2.81 5.27
N ALA A 8 -5.07 -3.21 6.42
CA ALA A 8 -5.68 -2.29 7.38
C ALA A 8 -4.69 -1.26 7.93
N ALA A 9 -3.45 -1.68 8.22
CA ALA A 9 -2.40 -0.77 8.67
C ALA A 9 -2.01 0.24 7.57
N ILE A 10 -1.85 -0.23 6.32
CA ILE A 10 -1.52 0.61 5.16
C ILE A 10 -2.64 1.63 4.90
N ASP A 11 -3.91 1.20 4.95
CA ASP A 11 -5.07 2.08 4.78
C ASP A 11 -5.10 3.17 5.88
N ALA A 12 -4.78 2.79 7.12
CA ALA A 12 -4.71 3.72 8.24
C ALA A 12 -3.58 4.77 8.13
N MET A 13 -2.52 4.50 7.35
CA MET A 13 -1.45 5.47 7.08
C MET A 13 -1.92 6.65 6.21
N LYS A 14 -3.09 6.54 5.55
CA LYS A 14 -3.68 7.59 4.70
C LYS A 14 -2.69 8.15 3.67
N LEU A 15 -2.00 7.24 2.97
CA LEU A 15 -1.00 7.60 1.98
C LEU A 15 -1.65 8.48 0.88
N PRO A 16 -1.12 9.68 0.59
CA PRO A 16 -1.80 10.67 -0.26
C PRO A 16 -2.13 10.17 -1.68
N ASP A 17 -1.24 9.34 -2.21
CA ASP A 17 -1.27 8.85 -3.58
C ASP A 17 -2.02 7.51 -3.73
N MET A 18 -2.48 6.93 -2.60
CA MET A 18 -3.22 5.68 -2.54
C MET A 18 -4.73 5.92 -2.66
N LEU A 19 -5.37 5.19 -3.58
CA LEU A 19 -6.83 5.13 -3.69
C LEU A 19 -7.45 4.06 -2.77
N GLY A 20 -6.70 3.00 -2.47
CA GLY A 20 -7.13 1.90 -1.62
C GLY A 20 -6.23 0.67 -1.76
N CYS A 21 -6.52 -0.39 -1.02
CA CYS A 21 -5.81 -1.66 -1.13
C CYS A 21 -6.74 -2.88 -1.15
N ILE A 22 -6.25 -3.97 -1.71
CA ILE A 22 -6.90 -5.28 -1.74
C ILE A 22 -5.99 -6.29 -1.05
N SER A 23 -6.48 -6.92 0.00
CA SER A 23 -5.75 -7.94 0.75
C SER A 23 -6.07 -9.33 0.23
N GLY A 24 -5.02 -10.10 -0.09
CA GLY A 24 -5.08 -11.53 -0.36
C GLY A 24 -4.81 -12.36 0.90
N ASN A 25 -4.20 -13.53 0.75
CA ASN A 25 -3.80 -14.32 1.91
C ASN A 25 -2.48 -13.81 2.54
N ASP A 26 -1.46 -13.61 1.71
CA ASP A 26 -0.09 -13.28 2.06
C ASP A 26 0.45 -12.02 1.34
N ALA A 27 -0.36 -11.38 0.49
CA ALA A 27 -0.01 -10.18 -0.24
C ALA A 27 -1.10 -9.10 -0.15
N VAL A 28 -0.69 -7.84 -0.25
CA VAL A 28 -1.58 -6.68 -0.34
C VAL A 28 -1.27 -5.94 -1.63
N ALA A 29 -2.27 -5.74 -2.47
CA ALA A 29 -2.18 -4.89 -3.66
C ALA A 29 -2.62 -3.47 -3.30
N ILE A 30 -1.81 -2.46 -3.63
CA ILE A 30 -2.15 -1.04 -3.43
C ILE A 30 -2.53 -0.46 -4.79
N VAL A 31 -3.66 0.25 -4.83
CA VAL A 31 -4.17 0.92 -6.02
C VAL A 31 -3.84 2.41 -5.93
N ALA A 32 -3.11 2.91 -6.92
CA ALA A 32 -2.82 4.34 -7.08
C ALA A 32 -3.64 4.93 -8.23
N ARG A 33 -3.70 6.27 -8.31
CA ARG A 33 -4.43 6.97 -9.38
C ARG A 33 -3.78 6.79 -10.75
N GLY A 34 -2.46 6.67 -10.80
CA GLY A 34 -1.67 6.58 -12.01
C GLY A 34 -0.28 6.02 -11.73
N GLU A 35 0.52 5.90 -12.79
CA GLU A 35 1.86 5.32 -12.75
C GLU A 35 2.82 6.18 -11.90
N GLN A 36 2.78 7.51 -12.04
CA GLN A 36 3.64 8.41 -11.26
C GLN A 36 3.36 8.31 -9.76
N GLU A 37 2.08 8.25 -9.36
CA GLU A 37 1.64 8.04 -7.98
C GLU A 37 2.09 6.66 -7.46
N ALA A 38 1.99 5.63 -8.29
CA ALA A 38 2.44 4.28 -7.95
C ALA A 38 3.96 4.20 -7.72
N GLU A 39 4.77 4.86 -8.55
CA GLU A 39 6.22 4.92 -8.39
C GLU A 39 6.63 5.62 -7.09
N ARG A 40 5.98 6.75 -6.77
CA ARG A 40 6.22 7.49 -5.52
C ARG A 40 5.83 6.65 -4.31
N LEU A 41 4.65 6.03 -4.31
CA LEU A 41 4.23 5.11 -3.26
C LEU A 41 5.24 3.97 -3.07
N CYS A 42 5.73 3.38 -4.15
CA CYS A 42 6.72 2.31 -4.08
C CYS A 42 8.05 2.80 -3.47
N TYR A 43 8.48 4.01 -3.81
CA TYR A 43 9.67 4.61 -3.22
C TYR A 43 9.49 4.86 -1.71
N ASP A 44 8.36 5.45 -1.31
CA ASP A 44 8.07 5.77 0.09
C ASP A 44 7.90 4.50 0.94
N LEU A 45 7.14 3.51 0.46
CA LEU A 45 6.92 2.24 1.16
C LEU A 45 8.23 1.48 1.43
N ARG A 46 9.20 1.54 0.50
CA ARG A 46 10.52 0.95 0.71
C ARG A 46 11.31 1.59 1.85
N GLN A 47 11.01 2.84 2.23
CA GLN A 47 11.67 3.47 3.38
C GLN A 47 11.15 2.95 4.73
N TYR A 48 9.92 2.45 4.77
CA TYR A 48 9.30 1.91 5.99
C TYR A 48 9.72 0.46 6.27
N CYS A 49 10.02 -0.33 5.23
CA CYS A 49 10.49 -1.69 5.35
C CYS A 49 12.03 -1.72 5.37
N LYS A 50 12.63 -1.67 6.57
CA LYS A 50 14.05 -1.96 6.80
C LYS A 50 14.26 -3.32 7.45
#